data_AF-A0A348XM80-F1
#
_entry.id   AF-A0A348XM80-F1
#
_cell.length_a   1.000
_cell.length_b   1.000
_cell.length_c   1.000
_cell.angle_alpha   90.00
_cell.angle_beta   90.00
_cell.angle_gamma   90.00
#
_symmetry.space_group_name_H-M   'P 1'
#
loop_
_entity.id
_entity.type
_entity.pdbx_description
1 polymer ?
#
loop_
_entity_poly.entity_id
_entity_poly.type
_entity_poly.pdbx_seq_one_letter_code
_entity_poly.pdbx_strand_id
1 'polypeptide(L)'
;MRITKISFLFALLVLCTWTASADLLQKADAAGNESRKLILQAKALMKKGDNSQARTKAYRAVQKAKEALGLIKRYETDARHLQSRSKNARNHAYGDIKSANDDVVHELADRRRAKVDLAQAANDLRKAELSKKDAQYDIYLATIELNKLIATRNTDNVTTSRMAVLRTRIKNANTTITRQNLLLVKAEQMIHRHSSEQAAAKRDQGFAERDRMEARRDHSDADREQAQAKKMLSHIGSARSRYNGYLSQANSLRNKAN
;
A
#
# COMPACT_ATOMS: atom_id res chain seq x y z
N MET A 1 18.70 -3.95 3.35
CA MET A 1 19.41 -3.60 2.09
C MET A 1 19.02 -4.52 0.90
N ARG A 2 17.75 -4.97 0.82
CA ARG A 2 17.26 -5.86 -0.27
C ARG A 2 16.19 -5.21 -1.16
N ILE A 3 15.46 -4.21 -0.66
CA ILE A 3 14.32 -3.58 -1.36
C ILE A 3 14.77 -2.63 -2.48
N THR A 4 15.87 -1.89 -2.31
CA THR A 4 16.44 -1.03 -3.36
C THR A 4 16.88 -1.76 -4.62
N LYS A 5 17.21 -3.06 -4.54
CA LYS A 5 17.58 -3.85 -5.71
C LYS A 5 16.38 -4.20 -6.59
N ILE A 6 15.18 -4.35 -6.01
CA ILE A 6 13.97 -4.76 -6.74
C ILE A 6 13.46 -3.58 -7.60
N SER A 7 13.40 -2.37 -7.05
CA SER A 7 13.00 -1.18 -7.82
C SER A 7 14.01 -0.84 -8.94
N PHE A 8 15.30 -1.08 -8.72
CA PHE A 8 16.33 -0.86 -9.74
C PHE A 8 16.24 -1.90 -10.87
N LEU A 9 16.00 -3.17 -10.53
CA LEU A 9 15.70 -4.23 -11.50
C LEU A 9 14.42 -3.94 -12.29
N PHE A 10 13.40 -3.36 -11.64
CA PHE A 10 12.14 -2.98 -12.30
C PHE A 10 12.33 -1.83 -13.29
N ALA A 11 13.07 -0.78 -12.89
CA ALA A 11 13.41 0.33 -13.77
C ALA A 11 14.27 -0.11 -14.97
N LEU A 12 15.24 -1.02 -14.76
CA LEU A 12 16.03 -1.63 -15.83
C LEU A 12 15.17 -2.49 -16.76
N LEU A 13 14.23 -3.25 -16.23
CA LEU A 13 13.31 -4.06 -17.05
C LEU A 13 12.39 -3.18 -17.91
N VAL A 14 11.87 -2.09 -17.35
CA VAL A 14 11.03 -1.11 -18.08
C VAL A 14 11.85 -0.37 -19.15
N LEU A 15 13.12 -0.05 -18.88
CA LEU A 15 14.03 0.53 -19.87
C LEU A 15 14.39 -0.47 -20.99
N CYS A 16 14.68 -1.72 -20.65
CA CYS A 16 15.03 -2.77 -21.62
C CYS A 16 13.85 -3.18 -22.51
N THR A 17 12.62 -3.21 -21.98
CA THR A 17 11.43 -3.47 -22.81
C THR A 17 11.13 -2.30 -23.74
N TRP A 18 11.43 -1.06 -23.35
CA TRP A 18 11.24 0.11 -24.20
C TRP A 18 12.25 0.18 -25.35
N THR A 19 13.54 -0.08 -25.09
CA THR A 19 14.56 -0.10 -26.16
C THR A 19 14.28 -1.19 -27.19
N ALA A 20 13.81 -2.36 -26.76
CA ALA A 20 13.45 -3.45 -27.67
C ALA A 20 12.18 -3.13 -28.49
N SER A 21 11.17 -2.52 -27.88
CA SER A 21 9.92 -2.17 -28.56
C SER A 21 10.10 -1.03 -29.56
N ALA A 22 10.88 0.01 -29.21
CA ALA A 22 11.19 1.11 -30.12
C ALA A 22 11.99 0.63 -31.34
N ASP A 23 12.91 -0.31 -31.15
CA ASP A 23 13.68 -0.96 -32.22
C ASP A 23 12.77 -1.76 -33.17
N LEU A 24 11.75 -2.47 -32.66
CA LEU A 24 10.75 -3.15 -33.50
C LEU A 24 9.96 -2.18 -34.39
N LEU A 25 9.52 -1.05 -33.82
CA LEU A 25 8.77 -0.04 -34.58
C LEU A 25 9.67 0.62 -35.63
N GLN A 26 10.92 0.97 -35.28
CA GLN A 26 11.89 1.57 -36.19
C GLN A 26 12.22 0.62 -37.35
N LYS A 27 12.42 -0.67 -37.07
CA LYS A 27 12.62 -1.71 -38.09
C LYS A 27 11.39 -1.87 -38.99
N ALA A 28 10.18 -1.79 -38.43
CA ALA A 28 8.94 -1.85 -39.20
C ALA A 28 8.81 -0.65 -40.15
N ASP A 29 9.09 0.57 -39.68
CA ASP A 29 9.07 1.78 -40.50
C ASP A 29 10.16 1.76 -41.57
N ALA A 30 11.35 1.26 -41.27
CA ALA A 30 12.42 1.07 -42.26
C ALA A 30 11.98 0.11 -43.39
N ALA A 31 11.45 -1.07 -43.04
CA ALA A 31 10.94 -2.04 -44.01
C ALA A 31 9.75 -1.49 -44.82
N GLY A 32 8.84 -0.75 -44.17
CA GLY A 32 7.71 -0.10 -44.83
C GLY A 32 8.15 0.98 -45.82
N ASN A 33 9.13 1.81 -45.44
CA ASN A 33 9.71 2.84 -46.32
C ASN A 33 10.46 2.22 -47.50
N GLU A 34 11.18 1.11 -47.28
CA GLU A 34 11.84 0.36 -48.35
C GLU A 34 10.81 -0.21 -49.34
N SER A 35 9.70 -0.78 -48.84
CA SER A 35 8.58 -1.21 -49.68
C SER A 35 8.03 -0.05 -50.52
N ARG A 36 7.80 1.12 -49.92
CA ARG A 36 7.32 2.31 -50.64
C ARG A 36 8.27 2.73 -51.75
N LYS A 37 9.58 2.74 -51.49
CA LYS A 37 10.61 3.06 -52.48
C LYS A 37 10.59 2.08 -53.66
N LEU A 38 10.47 0.78 -53.37
CA LEU A 38 10.38 -0.27 -54.38
C LEU A 38 9.10 -0.18 -55.22
N ILE A 39 7.96 0.20 -54.62
CA ILE A 39 6.70 0.48 -55.33
C ILE A 39 6.89 1.62 -56.34
N LEU A 40 7.53 2.72 -55.93
CA LEU A 40 7.79 3.86 -56.81
C LEU A 40 8.74 3.48 -57.96
N GLN A 41 9.79 2.71 -57.68
CA GLN A 41 10.68 2.18 -58.71
C GLN A 41 9.95 1.27 -59.70
N ALA A 42 9.11 0.36 -59.22
CA ALA A 42 8.30 -0.52 -60.08
C ALA A 42 7.38 0.29 -61.00
N LYS A 43 6.68 1.31 -60.45
CA LYS A 43 5.84 2.22 -61.26
C LYS A 43 6.64 2.93 -62.35
N ALA A 44 7.85 3.41 -62.03
CA ALA A 44 8.71 4.08 -62.99
C ALA A 44 9.20 3.14 -64.11
N LEU A 45 9.54 1.90 -63.77
CA LEU A 45 9.95 0.88 -64.75
C LEU A 45 8.80 0.47 -65.68
N MET A 46 7.58 0.31 -65.16
CA MET A 46 6.40 0.04 -66.00
C MET A 46 6.15 1.16 -67.01
N LYS A 47 6.33 2.43 -66.61
CA LYS A 47 6.21 3.56 -67.53
C LYS A 47 7.25 3.55 -68.65
N LYS A 48 8.41 2.93 -68.42
CA LYS A 48 9.49 2.79 -69.40
C LYS A 48 9.34 1.56 -70.30
N GLY A 49 8.35 0.69 -70.03
CA GLY A 49 8.15 -0.57 -70.75
C GLY A 49 8.92 -1.78 -70.18
N ASP A 50 9.72 -1.60 -69.13
CA ASP A 50 10.53 -2.66 -68.51
C ASP A 50 9.71 -3.51 -67.53
N ASN A 51 8.71 -4.23 -68.05
CA ASN A 51 7.76 -5.00 -67.24
C ASN A 51 8.42 -6.11 -66.40
N SER A 52 9.47 -6.75 -66.93
CA SER A 52 10.24 -7.78 -66.21
C SER A 52 10.90 -7.22 -64.94
N GLN A 53 11.64 -6.11 -65.06
CA GLN A 53 12.28 -5.47 -63.90
C GLN A 53 11.25 -4.85 -62.94
N ALA A 54 10.17 -4.28 -63.47
CA ALA A 54 9.07 -3.76 -62.66
C ALA A 54 8.45 -4.86 -61.78
N ARG A 55 8.25 -6.06 -62.34
CA ARG A 55 7.73 -7.22 -61.62
C ARG A 55 8.65 -7.63 -60.48
N THR A 56 9.96 -7.75 -60.72
CA THR A 56 10.95 -8.08 -59.66
C THR A 56 10.91 -7.07 -58.52
N LYS A 57 10.84 -5.77 -58.84
CA LYS A 57 10.75 -4.70 -57.82
C LYS A 57 9.44 -4.76 -57.05
N ALA A 58 8.31 -5.04 -57.72
CA ALA A 58 7.01 -5.23 -57.08
C ALA A 58 7.00 -6.44 -56.13
N TYR A 59 7.62 -7.57 -56.51
CA TYR A 59 7.78 -8.72 -55.61
C TYR A 59 8.58 -8.39 -54.35
N ARG A 60 9.72 -7.69 -54.49
CA ARG A 60 10.52 -7.27 -53.34
C ARG A 60 9.75 -6.30 -52.44
N ALA A 61 8.96 -5.40 -53.02
CA ALA A 61 8.07 -4.53 -52.24
C ALA A 61 7.05 -5.32 -51.42
N VAL A 62 6.41 -6.34 -52.01
CA VAL A 62 5.49 -7.23 -51.28
C VAL A 62 6.17 -7.89 -50.09
N GLN A 63 7.40 -8.39 -50.24
CA GLN A 63 8.14 -9.02 -49.13
C GLN A 63 8.43 -8.02 -48.01
N LYS A 64 8.89 -6.81 -48.37
CA LYS A 64 9.18 -5.75 -47.39
C LYS A 64 7.93 -5.25 -46.66
N ALA A 65 6.79 -5.15 -47.35
CA ALA A 65 5.51 -4.84 -46.71
C ALA A 65 5.06 -5.93 -45.74
N LYS A 66 5.25 -7.21 -46.08
CA LYS A 66 4.95 -8.35 -45.18
C LYS A 66 5.88 -8.37 -43.96
N GLU A 67 7.17 -8.10 -44.15
CA GLU A 67 8.14 -7.96 -43.07
C GLU A 67 7.72 -6.87 -42.09
N ALA A 68 7.38 -5.67 -42.60
CA ALA A 68 6.90 -4.55 -41.79
C ALA A 68 5.63 -4.90 -41.00
N LEU A 69 4.65 -5.57 -41.63
CA LEU A 69 3.42 -6.02 -40.97
C LEU A 69 3.69 -7.08 -39.89
N GLY A 70 4.66 -7.97 -40.11
CA GLY A 70 5.09 -8.96 -39.12
C GLY A 70 5.71 -8.33 -37.89
N LEU A 71 6.55 -7.30 -38.07
CA LEU A 71 7.16 -6.54 -36.99
C LEU A 71 6.10 -5.73 -36.19
N ILE A 72 5.16 -5.09 -36.88
CA ILE A 72 4.03 -4.40 -36.22
C ILE A 72 3.19 -5.35 -35.38
N LYS A 73 2.97 -6.58 -35.84
CA LYS A 73 2.20 -7.57 -35.06
C LYS A 73 2.92 -7.93 -33.74
N ARG A 74 4.25 -8.03 -33.74
CA ARG A 74 5.04 -8.27 -32.51
C ARG A 74 4.96 -7.07 -31.58
N TYR A 75 5.15 -5.87 -32.11
CA TYR A 75 5.01 -4.62 -31.36
C TYR A 75 3.60 -4.44 -30.77
N GLU A 76 2.56 -4.91 -31.46
CA GLU A 76 1.17 -4.97 -30.96
C GLU A 76 1.01 -5.92 -29.77
N THR A 77 1.65 -7.09 -29.82
CA THR A 77 1.67 -8.02 -28.69
C THR A 77 2.32 -7.36 -27.46
N ASP A 78 3.48 -6.72 -27.61
CA ASP A 78 4.17 -6.03 -26.52
C ASP A 78 3.33 -4.90 -25.92
N ALA A 79 2.69 -4.08 -26.78
CA ALA A 79 1.80 -3.01 -26.33
C ALA A 79 0.60 -3.53 -25.53
N ARG A 80 0.02 -4.68 -25.92
CA ARG A 80 -1.09 -5.30 -25.18
C ARG A 80 -0.63 -5.92 -23.86
N HIS A 81 0.55 -6.55 -23.83
CA HIS A 81 1.13 -7.04 -22.57
C HIS A 81 1.36 -5.89 -21.59
N LEU A 82 1.93 -4.77 -22.05
CA LEU A 82 2.12 -3.58 -21.24
C LEU A 82 0.78 -3.02 -20.72
N GLN A 83 -0.25 -2.98 -21.56
CA GLN A 83 -1.59 -2.54 -21.16
C GLN A 83 -2.22 -3.46 -20.10
N SER A 84 -2.08 -4.77 -20.24
CA SER A 84 -2.60 -5.75 -19.28
C SER A 84 -1.87 -5.65 -17.95
N ARG A 85 -0.54 -5.61 -17.99
CA ARG A 85 0.32 -5.45 -16.81
C ARG A 85 -0.02 -4.17 -16.04
N SER A 86 -0.14 -3.04 -16.72
CA SER A 86 -0.45 -1.77 -16.06
C SER A 86 -1.87 -1.70 -15.50
N LYS A 87 -2.83 -2.41 -16.10
CA LYS A 87 -4.16 -2.60 -15.52
C LYS A 87 -4.10 -3.41 -14.22
N ASN A 88 -3.38 -4.53 -14.23
CA ASN A 88 -3.24 -5.37 -13.04
C ASN A 88 -2.50 -4.63 -11.91
N ALA A 89 -1.41 -3.92 -12.24
CA ALA A 89 -0.65 -3.14 -11.28
C ALA A 89 -1.51 -2.06 -10.60
N ARG A 90 -2.36 -1.33 -11.34
CA ARG A 90 -3.31 -0.38 -10.73
C ARG A 90 -4.33 -1.03 -9.81
N ASN A 91 -4.88 -2.17 -10.22
CA ASN A 91 -5.85 -2.89 -9.39
C ASN A 91 -5.21 -3.36 -8.07
N HIS A 92 -3.98 -3.86 -8.12
CA HIS A 92 -3.22 -4.25 -6.92
C HIS A 92 -2.94 -3.04 -6.04
N ALA A 93 -2.34 -1.98 -6.60
CA ALA A 93 -2.05 -0.75 -5.86
C ALA A 93 -3.30 -0.15 -5.21
N TYR A 94 -4.44 -0.19 -5.89
CA TYR A 94 -5.72 0.25 -5.32
C TYR A 94 -6.18 -0.63 -4.15
N GLY A 95 -6.04 -1.96 -4.28
CA GLY A 95 -6.32 -2.92 -3.22
C GLY A 95 -5.45 -2.66 -1.97
N ASP A 96 -4.16 -2.43 -2.17
CA ASP A 96 -3.20 -2.17 -1.08
C ASP A 96 -3.50 -0.84 -0.39
N ILE A 97 -3.80 0.22 -1.16
CA ILE A 97 -4.22 1.52 -0.59
C ILE A 97 -5.50 1.36 0.24
N LYS A 98 -6.46 0.59 -0.24
CA LYS A 98 -7.72 0.35 0.47
C LYS A 98 -7.48 -0.40 1.78
N SER A 99 -6.75 -1.52 1.74
CA SER A 99 -6.40 -2.30 2.92
C SER A 99 -5.70 -1.43 3.96
N ALA A 100 -4.70 -0.66 3.54
CA ALA A 100 -3.98 0.22 4.43
C ALA A 100 -4.90 1.30 5.06
N ASN A 101 -5.90 1.80 4.33
CA ASN A 101 -6.88 2.72 4.90
C ASN A 101 -7.77 2.04 5.95
N ASP A 102 -8.26 0.83 5.64
CA ASP A 102 -9.08 0.04 6.56
C ASP A 102 -8.32 -0.23 7.87
N ASP A 103 -7.02 -0.54 7.79
CA ASP A 103 -6.14 -0.72 8.97
C ASP A 103 -6.07 0.53 9.84
N VAL A 104 -5.99 1.73 9.25
CA VAL A 104 -5.97 2.98 10.04
C VAL A 104 -7.32 3.27 10.69
N VAL A 105 -8.42 2.92 10.04
CA VAL A 105 -9.76 3.05 10.64
C VAL A 105 -9.88 2.15 11.87
N HIS A 106 -9.41 0.90 11.76
CA HIS A 106 -9.37 -0.04 12.88
C HIS A 106 -8.45 0.46 14.00
N GLU A 107 -7.24 0.90 13.67
CA GLU A 107 -6.29 1.44 14.66
C GLU A 107 -6.88 2.67 15.39
N LEU A 108 -7.58 3.55 14.66
CA LEU A 108 -8.23 4.72 15.27
C LEU A 108 -9.36 4.32 16.22
N ALA A 109 -10.14 3.30 15.86
CA ALA A 109 -11.19 2.76 16.73
C ALA A 109 -10.59 2.16 18.01
N ASP A 110 -9.47 1.43 17.89
CA ASP A 110 -8.77 0.84 19.02
C ASP A 110 -8.16 1.90 19.93
N ARG A 111 -7.54 2.95 19.36
CA ARG A 111 -7.06 4.11 20.15
C ARG A 111 -8.19 4.82 20.89
N ARG A 112 -9.38 4.94 20.30
CA ARG A 112 -10.55 5.53 20.98
C ARG A 112 -10.97 4.68 22.17
N ARG A 113 -11.03 3.35 22.01
CA ARG A 113 -11.34 2.41 23.10
C ARG A 113 -10.30 2.49 24.23
N ALA A 114 -9.03 2.39 23.88
CA ALA A 114 -7.90 2.53 24.80
C ALA A 114 -7.93 3.85 25.60
N LYS A 115 -8.31 4.97 24.96
CA LYS A 115 -8.42 6.26 25.64
C LYS A 115 -9.54 6.27 26.69
N VAL A 116 -10.67 5.64 26.40
CA VAL A 116 -11.79 5.51 27.35
C VAL A 116 -11.36 4.62 28.53
N ASP A 117 -10.72 3.49 28.26
CA ASP A 117 -10.23 2.58 29.29
C ASP A 117 -9.20 3.25 30.20
N LEU A 118 -8.27 4.01 29.63
CA LEU A 118 -7.29 4.78 30.40
C LEU A 118 -7.94 5.86 31.27
N ALA A 119 -8.94 6.58 30.75
CA ALA A 119 -9.68 7.58 31.51
C ALA A 119 -10.45 6.94 32.68
N GLN A 120 -11.02 5.76 32.45
CA GLN A 120 -11.69 4.98 33.49
C GLN A 120 -10.69 4.51 34.56
N ALA A 121 -9.55 3.94 34.16
CA ALA A 121 -8.50 3.50 35.07
C ALA A 121 -7.93 4.66 35.91
N ALA A 122 -7.76 5.85 35.34
CA ALA A 122 -7.32 7.03 36.06
C ALA A 122 -8.37 7.51 37.10
N ASN A 123 -9.66 7.43 36.76
CA ASN A 123 -10.73 7.77 37.69
C ASN A 123 -10.79 6.77 38.86
N ASP A 124 -10.66 5.48 38.57
CA ASP A 124 -10.64 4.42 39.58
C ASP A 124 -9.42 4.52 40.49
N LEU A 125 -8.24 4.85 39.94
CA LEU A 125 -7.05 5.16 40.72
C LEU A 125 -7.31 6.32 41.70
N ARG A 126 -7.88 7.43 41.22
CA ARG A 126 -8.20 8.59 42.08
C ARG A 126 -9.17 8.22 43.20
N LYS A 127 -10.19 7.41 42.91
CA LYS A 127 -11.15 6.91 43.92
C LYS A 127 -10.47 5.99 44.95
N ALA A 128 -9.59 5.11 44.48
CA ALA A 128 -8.84 4.20 45.34
C ALA A 128 -7.90 4.95 46.29
N GLU A 129 -7.19 5.97 45.80
CA GLU A 129 -6.34 6.84 46.62
C GLU A 129 -7.13 7.58 47.70
N LEU A 130 -8.30 8.14 47.34
CA LEU A 130 -9.17 8.84 48.30
C LEU A 130 -9.66 7.88 49.39
N SER A 131 -10.19 6.72 48.98
CA SER A 131 -10.68 5.69 49.91
C SER A 131 -9.58 5.16 50.83
N LYS A 132 -8.35 5.04 50.32
CA LYS A 132 -7.19 4.66 51.12
C LYS A 132 -6.86 5.73 52.16
N LYS A 133 -6.85 7.01 51.78
CA LYS A 133 -6.63 8.13 52.72
C LYS A 133 -7.71 8.17 53.81
N ASP A 134 -8.97 7.99 53.43
CA ASP A 134 -10.08 7.96 54.39
C ASP A 134 -9.92 6.80 55.39
N ALA A 135 -9.58 5.60 54.90
CA ALA A 135 -9.34 4.45 55.75
C ALA A 135 -8.11 4.64 56.67
N GLN A 136 -7.05 5.28 56.18
CA GLN A 136 -5.88 5.62 57.01
C GLN A 136 -6.24 6.61 58.12
N TYR A 137 -7.05 7.62 57.81
CA TYR A 137 -7.54 8.59 58.78
C TYR A 137 -8.46 7.93 59.83
N ASP A 138 -9.28 6.98 59.40
CA ASP A 138 -10.16 6.21 60.30
C ASP A 138 -9.36 5.37 61.31
N ILE A 139 -8.31 4.70 60.85
CA ILE A 139 -7.37 3.98 61.73
C ILE A 139 -6.73 4.94 62.72
N TYR A 140 -6.26 6.10 62.25
CA TYR A 140 -5.60 7.08 63.10
C TYR A 140 -6.52 7.54 64.25
N LEU A 141 -7.75 7.94 63.93
CA LEU A 141 -8.73 8.36 64.94
C LEU A 141 -9.11 7.21 65.90
N ALA A 142 -9.42 6.03 65.36
CA ALA A 142 -9.81 4.88 66.17
C ALA A 142 -8.67 4.41 67.10
N THR A 143 -7.41 4.54 66.67
CA THR A 143 -6.24 4.20 67.48
C THR A 143 -6.05 5.19 68.62
N ILE A 144 -6.21 6.50 68.37
CA ILE A 144 -6.17 7.51 69.43
C ILE A 144 -7.24 7.25 70.48
N GLU A 145 -8.47 6.98 70.05
CA GLU A 145 -9.59 6.71 70.97
C GLU A 145 -9.36 5.43 71.77
N LEU A 146 -8.87 4.37 71.11
CA LEU A 146 -8.52 3.11 71.75
C LEU A 146 -7.43 3.31 72.82
N ASN A 147 -6.37 4.07 72.51
CA ASN A 147 -5.29 4.37 73.45
C ASN A 147 -5.79 5.19 74.65
N LYS A 148 -6.72 6.13 74.45
CA LYS A 148 -7.37 6.87 75.54
C LYS A 148 -8.14 5.93 76.48
N LEU A 149 -8.93 5.01 75.93
CA LEU A 149 -9.68 4.03 76.72
C LEU A 149 -8.77 3.04 77.45
N ILE A 150 -7.67 2.61 76.82
CA ILE A 150 -6.67 1.75 77.48
C ILE A 150 -6.01 2.47 78.66
N ALA A 151 -5.72 3.77 78.50
CA ALA A 151 -5.08 4.57 79.54
C ALA A 151 -5.93 4.74 80.81
N THR A 152 -7.26 4.68 80.72
CA THR A 152 -8.13 4.79 81.91
C THR A 152 -8.09 3.55 82.81
N ARG A 153 -7.59 2.41 82.30
CA ARG A 153 -7.60 1.09 82.97
C ARG A 153 -9.00 0.65 83.45
N ASN A 154 -10.07 1.23 82.92
CA ASN A 154 -11.44 0.84 83.25
C ASN A 154 -11.82 -0.44 82.48
N THR A 155 -12.24 -1.47 83.20
CA THR A 155 -12.61 -2.79 82.65
C THR A 155 -14.11 -3.06 82.69
N ASP A 156 -14.94 -2.04 82.87
CA ASP A 156 -16.38 -2.21 82.78
C ASP A 156 -16.81 -2.74 81.40
N ASN A 157 -17.99 -3.38 81.36
CA ASN A 157 -18.52 -4.00 80.15
C ASN A 157 -18.67 -2.99 78.99
N VAL A 158 -18.92 -1.71 79.32
CA VAL A 158 -19.11 -0.62 78.34
C VAL A 158 -17.78 -0.25 77.68
N THR A 159 -16.74 -0.02 78.47
CA THR A 159 -15.38 0.30 77.99
C THR A 159 -14.83 -0.86 77.18
N THR A 160 -15.02 -2.09 77.65
CA THR A 160 -14.61 -3.30 76.94
C THR A 160 -15.30 -3.42 75.58
N SER A 161 -16.61 -3.17 75.52
CA SER A 161 -17.37 -3.20 74.26
C SER A 161 -16.93 -2.11 73.29
N ARG A 162 -16.71 -0.87 73.77
CA ARG A 162 -16.18 0.23 72.94
C ARG A 162 -14.81 -0.11 72.35
N MET A 163 -13.90 -0.66 73.16
CA MET A 163 -12.59 -1.10 72.67
C MET A 163 -12.71 -2.19 71.58
N ALA A 164 -13.62 -3.14 71.74
CA ALA A 164 -13.87 -4.19 70.73
C ALA A 164 -14.38 -3.60 69.40
N VAL A 165 -15.28 -2.62 69.45
CA VAL A 165 -15.77 -1.90 68.27
C VAL A 165 -14.63 -1.17 67.56
N LEU A 166 -13.78 -0.44 68.30
CA LEU A 166 -12.64 0.27 67.73
C LEU A 166 -11.61 -0.67 67.08
N ARG A 167 -11.30 -1.81 67.72
CA ARG A 167 -10.42 -2.84 67.13
C ARG A 167 -11.00 -3.40 65.83
N THR A 168 -12.31 -3.61 65.78
CA THR A 168 -13.01 -4.09 64.57
C THR A 168 -12.97 -3.04 63.46
N ARG A 169 -13.18 -1.77 63.79
CA ARG A 169 -13.07 -0.63 62.87
C ARG A 169 -11.67 -0.54 62.25
N ILE A 170 -10.61 -0.64 63.07
CA ILE A 170 -9.22 -0.68 62.60
C ILE A 170 -8.98 -1.86 61.65
N LYS A 171 -9.47 -3.07 61.99
CA LYS A 171 -9.32 -4.26 61.14
C LYS A 171 -10.01 -4.08 59.79
N ASN A 172 -11.22 -3.52 59.77
CA ASN A 172 -11.97 -3.27 58.55
C ASN A 172 -11.27 -2.21 57.67
N ALA A 173 -10.81 -1.12 58.26
CA ALA A 173 -10.07 -0.08 57.55
C ALA A 173 -8.74 -0.61 56.97
N ASN A 174 -8.01 -1.46 57.69
CA ASN A 174 -6.82 -2.15 57.17
C ASN A 174 -7.15 -3.03 55.95
N THR A 175 -8.28 -3.74 56.00
CA THR A 175 -8.76 -4.54 54.86
C THR A 175 -9.06 -3.67 53.64
N THR A 176 -9.66 -2.49 53.86
CA THR A 176 -9.89 -1.50 52.80
C THR A 176 -8.57 -1.01 52.21
N ILE A 177 -7.57 -0.64 53.02
CA ILE A 177 -6.26 -0.19 52.53
C ILE A 177 -5.61 -1.26 51.65
N THR A 178 -5.61 -2.52 52.07
CA THR A 178 -5.05 -3.62 51.29
C THR A 178 -5.75 -3.77 49.94
N ARG A 179 -7.09 -3.72 49.92
CA ARG A 179 -7.87 -3.77 48.66
C ARG A 179 -7.54 -2.60 47.74
N GLN A 180 -7.44 -1.38 48.28
CA GLN A 180 -7.12 -0.20 47.47
C GLN A 180 -5.69 -0.24 46.94
N ASN A 181 -4.71 -0.76 47.70
CA ASN A 181 -3.34 -0.95 47.22
C ASN A 181 -3.28 -1.90 46.00
N LEU A 182 -4.05 -3.00 46.03
CA LEU A 182 -4.15 -3.92 44.89
C LEU A 182 -4.73 -3.24 43.64
N LEU A 183 -5.75 -2.40 43.81
CA LEU A 183 -6.34 -1.64 42.71
C LEU A 183 -5.36 -0.60 42.14
N LEU A 184 -4.59 0.07 43.00
CA LEU A 184 -3.57 1.04 42.60
C LEU A 184 -2.49 0.38 41.72
N VAL A 185 -1.93 -0.74 42.17
CA VAL A 185 -0.91 -1.50 41.40
C VAL A 185 -1.47 -1.94 40.05
N LYS A 186 -2.73 -2.41 40.01
CA LYS A 186 -3.37 -2.84 38.76
C LYS A 186 -3.56 -1.67 37.79
N ALA A 187 -3.97 -0.50 38.28
CA ALA A 187 -4.15 0.68 37.46
C ALA A 187 -2.80 1.24 36.94
N GLU A 188 -1.76 1.27 37.77
CA GLU A 188 -0.40 1.64 37.35
C GLU A 188 0.12 0.73 36.24
N GLN A 189 -0.05 -0.58 36.37
CA GLN A 189 0.32 -1.55 35.32
C GLN A 189 -0.43 -1.29 34.02
N MET A 190 -1.72 -0.96 34.06
CA MET A 190 -2.50 -0.64 32.86
C MET A 190 -2.01 0.64 32.18
N ILE A 191 -1.66 1.68 32.95
CA ILE A 191 -1.11 2.93 32.41
C ILE A 191 0.24 2.67 31.71
N HIS A 192 1.12 1.88 32.33
CA HIS A 192 2.40 1.51 31.72
C HIS A 192 2.24 0.69 30.43
N ARG A 193 1.31 -0.28 30.40
CA ARG A 193 1.02 -1.04 29.18
C ARG A 193 0.56 -0.14 28.04
N HIS A 194 -0.39 0.76 28.29
CA HIS A 194 -0.85 1.72 27.29
C HIS A 194 0.27 2.62 26.75
N SER A 195 1.20 3.06 27.60
CA SER A 195 2.36 3.83 27.16
C SER A 195 3.27 3.03 26.23
N SER A 196 3.53 1.77 26.56
CA SER A 196 4.35 0.88 25.73
C SER A 196 3.68 0.53 24.39
N GLU A 197 2.36 0.30 24.40
CA GLU A 197 1.56 0.02 23.22
C GLU A 197 1.48 1.24 22.30
N GLN A 198 1.36 2.46 22.84
CA GLN A 198 1.43 3.67 22.04
C GLN A 198 2.79 3.85 21.35
N ALA A 199 3.89 3.50 22.00
CA ALA A 199 5.22 3.56 21.41
C ALA A 199 5.42 2.50 20.31
N ALA A 200 4.80 1.32 20.43
CA ALA A 200 4.73 0.32 19.36
C ALA A 200 3.88 0.81 18.18
N ALA A 201 2.66 1.30 18.45
CA ALA A 201 1.74 1.80 17.43
C ALA A 201 2.33 2.93 16.59
N LYS A 202 3.10 3.86 17.19
CA LYS A 202 3.82 4.90 16.43
C LYS A 202 4.85 4.35 15.45
N ARG A 203 5.52 3.25 15.79
CA ARG A 203 6.48 2.59 14.88
C ARG A 203 5.74 1.92 13.73
N ASP A 204 4.65 1.23 14.03
CA ASP A 204 3.83 0.51 13.04
C ASP A 204 3.17 1.48 12.05
N GLN A 205 2.72 2.65 12.52
CA GLN A 205 2.23 3.72 11.64
C GLN A 205 3.28 4.19 10.64
N GLY A 206 4.55 4.29 11.04
CA GLY A 206 5.64 4.65 10.12
C GLY A 206 5.95 3.58 9.07
N PHE A 207 5.62 2.31 9.32
CA PHE A 207 5.69 1.26 8.30
C PHE A 207 4.47 1.34 7.37
N ALA A 208 3.25 1.41 7.90
CA ALA A 208 2.03 1.51 7.10
C ALA A 208 2.01 2.76 6.19
N GLU A 209 2.54 3.89 6.66
CA GLU A 209 2.63 5.10 5.84
C GLU A 209 3.64 4.98 4.70
N ARG A 210 4.75 4.26 4.91
CA ARG A 210 5.69 3.93 3.84
C ARG A 210 5.04 3.02 2.79
N ASP A 211 4.32 2.00 3.22
CA ASP A 211 3.63 1.08 2.31
C ASP A 211 2.56 1.82 1.48
N ARG A 212 1.83 2.77 2.10
CA ARG A 212 0.91 3.65 1.36
C ARG A 212 1.62 4.54 0.34
N MET A 213 2.78 5.09 0.69
CA MET A 213 3.57 5.90 -0.25
C MET A 213 4.06 5.05 -1.43
N GLU A 214 4.47 3.81 -1.17
CA GLU A 214 4.91 2.87 -2.19
C GLU A 214 3.75 2.49 -3.12
N ALA A 215 2.60 2.10 -2.59
CA ALA A 215 1.40 1.79 -3.38
C ALA A 215 0.93 2.98 -4.24
N ARG A 216 1.05 4.21 -3.75
CA ARG A 216 0.77 5.42 -4.54
C ARG A 216 1.74 5.63 -5.69
N ARG A 217 3.03 5.32 -5.49
CA ARG A 217 4.04 5.38 -6.55
C ARG A 217 3.74 4.33 -7.61
N ASP A 218 3.44 3.10 -7.20
CA ASP A 218 3.09 2.01 -8.11
C ASP A 218 1.86 2.33 -8.95
N HIS A 219 0.84 2.96 -8.34
CA HIS A 219 -0.31 3.45 -9.09
C HIS A 219 0.08 4.50 -10.14
N SER A 220 0.92 5.47 -9.78
CA SER A 220 1.40 6.50 -10.71
C SER A 220 2.23 5.91 -11.85
N ASP A 221 3.10 4.96 -11.55
CA ASP A 221 3.93 4.28 -12.55
C ASP A 221 3.06 3.44 -13.50
N ALA A 222 2.04 2.77 -12.97
CA ALA A 222 1.10 2.02 -13.78
C ALA A 222 0.22 2.93 -14.66
N ASP A 223 -0.14 4.14 -14.21
CA ASP A 223 -0.80 5.13 -15.07
C ASP A 223 0.10 5.57 -16.24
N ARG A 224 1.40 5.77 -15.98
CA ARG A 224 2.38 6.08 -17.04
C ARG A 224 2.51 4.92 -18.04
N GLU A 225 2.64 3.69 -17.57
CA GLU A 225 2.67 2.50 -18.42
C GLU A 225 1.38 2.37 -19.26
N GLN A 226 0.22 2.66 -18.68
CA GLN A 226 -1.05 2.65 -19.42
C GLN A 226 -1.09 3.73 -20.51
N ALA A 227 -0.67 4.96 -20.18
CA ALA A 227 -0.61 6.06 -21.15
C ALA A 227 0.35 5.72 -22.31
N GLN A 228 1.47 5.08 -22.00
CA GLN A 228 2.42 4.61 -22.99
C GLN A 228 1.83 3.51 -23.89
N ALA A 229 1.20 2.49 -23.31
CA ALA A 229 0.55 1.43 -24.08
C ALA A 229 -0.52 1.99 -25.04
N LYS A 230 -1.30 2.99 -24.61
CA LYS A 230 -2.27 3.69 -25.48
C LYS A 230 -1.58 4.37 -26.66
N LYS A 231 -0.46 5.07 -26.43
CA LYS A 231 0.33 5.68 -27.51
C LYS A 231 0.83 4.63 -28.50
N MET A 232 1.39 3.53 -28.01
CA MET A 232 1.87 2.43 -28.86
C MET A 232 0.76 1.87 -29.75
N LEU A 233 -0.41 1.55 -29.17
CA LEU A 233 -1.56 1.02 -29.90
C LEU A 233 -2.09 2.00 -30.97
N SER A 234 -2.06 3.30 -30.70
CA SER A 234 -2.41 4.32 -31.69
C SER A 234 -1.45 4.28 -32.89
N HIS A 235 -0.13 4.27 -32.63
CA HIS A 235 0.88 4.17 -33.69
C HIS A 235 0.74 2.89 -34.53
N ILE A 236 0.44 1.76 -33.89
CA ILE A 236 0.19 0.48 -34.55
C ILE A 236 -0.96 0.59 -35.55
N GLY A 237 -2.08 1.21 -35.15
CA GLY A 237 -3.24 1.40 -36.03
C GLY A 237 -2.88 2.15 -37.31
N SER A 238 -2.16 3.27 -37.17
CA SER A 238 -1.68 4.06 -38.32
C SER A 238 -0.68 3.29 -39.18
N ALA A 239 0.32 2.63 -38.58
CA ALA A 239 1.35 1.89 -39.30
C ALA A 239 0.77 0.70 -40.08
N ARG A 240 -0.13 -0.07 -39.46
CA ARG A 240 -0.81 -1.21 -40.09
C ARG A 240 -1.60 -0.78 -41.32
N SER A 241 -2.33 0.32 -41.23
CA SER A 241 -3.06 0.89 -42.37
C SER A 241 -2.12 1.25 -43.52
N ARG A 242 -1.02 1.97 -43.23
CA ARG A 242 -0.01 2.34 -44.24
C ARG A 242 0.57 1.11 -44.94
N TYR A 243 1.03 0.12 -44.19
CA TYR A 243 1.72 -1.05 -44.76
C TYR A 243 0.75 -1.99 -45.50
N ASN A 244 -0.50 -2.10 -45.07
CA ASN A 244 -1.54 -2.77 -45.85
C ASN A 244 -1.78 -2.06 -47.19
N GLY A 245 -1.77 -0.72 -47.20
CA GLY A 245 -1.80 0.08 -48.42
C GLY A 245 -0.62 -0.21 -49.35
N TYR A 246 0.60 -0.31 -48.81
CA TYR A 246 1.79 -0.67 -49.58
C TYR A 246 1.71 -2.10 -50.12
N LEU A 247 1.26 -3.06 -49.32
CA LEU A 247 1.09 -4.45 -49.74
C LEU A 247 0.09 -4.56 -50.90
N SER A 248 -1.06 -3.87 -50.80
CA SER A 248 -2.07 -3.82 -51.84
C SER A 248 -1.53 -3.20 -53.15
N GLN A 249 -0.87 -2.05 -53.05
CA GLN A 249 -0.26 -1.38 -54.21
C GLN A 249 0.81 -2.26 -54.87
N ALA A 250 1.69 -2.88 -54.09
CA ALA A 250 2.74 -3.75 -54.59
C ALA A 250 2.17 -4.99 -55.31
N ASN A 251 1.13 -5.61 -54.74
CA ASN A 251 0.42 -6.72 -55.37
C ASN A 251 -0.27 -6.31 -56.68
N SER A 252 -0.90 -5.13 -56.71
CA SER A 252 -1.53 -4.60 -57.93
C SER A 252 -0.50 -4.39 -59.05
N LEU A 253 0.66 -3.78 -58.74
CA LEU A 253 1.73 -3.57 -59.71
C LEU A 253 2.32 -4.89 -60.20
N ARG A 254 2.52 -5.84 -59.29
CA ARG A 254 2.99 -7.18 -59.63
C ARG A 254 2.06 -7.87 -60.63
N ASN A 255 0.75 -7.74 -60.45
CA ASN A 255 -0.23 -8.36 -61.33
C ASN A 255 -0.37 -7.62 -62.67
N LYS A 256 -0.19 -6.29 -62.71
CA LYS A 256 -0.23 -5.47 -63.94
C LYS A 256 1.03 -5.58 -64.80
N ALA A 257 2.14 -6.06 -64.23
CA ALA A 257 3.39 -6.31 -64.94
C ALA A 257 3.49 -7.74 -65.50
N ASN A 258 2.42 -8.55 -65.36
CA ASN A 258 2.21 -9.78 -66.11
C ASN A 258 1.50 -9.46 -67.43
#